data_AF-A0A6L7MDV1-F1
#
_entry.id   AF-A0A6L7MDV1-F1
#
_cell.length_a   1.000
_cell.length_b   1.000
_cell.length_c   1.000
_cell.angle_alpha   90.00
_cell.angle_beta   90.00
_cell.angle_gamma   90.00
#
_symmetry.space_group_name_H-M   'P 1'
#
loop_
_entity.id
_entity.type
_entity.pdbx_description
1 polymer ?
#
loop_
_entity_poly.entity_id
_entity_poly.type
_entity_poly.pdbx_seq_one_letter_code
_entity_poly.pdbx_strand_id
1 'polypeptide(L)'
;MLPSERDVEEHLDEVDMQKVVSACDQLSLSVARYLEQDLLRIYQACYREDEYRYSTEEMARRRLQNVCLQLLTTLDEDEYRRLALKQFVRASNMTEQAGAIRALLHRECDEREQVLSSFEQQWSHDPLVMEKWFAFQALSRVPGVLENVKSLMGHPLFSLQNPNKVRALIGVFSGNPCAFHEPDGSGYAFVAEQVLALDKLNPQVASRLARSLMRWRKYSTPCRHKMHEQLERIAAHRNLSGDVYEIVSKSLEPAQ
;
A
#
# COMPACT_ATOMS: atom_id res chain seq x y z
N MET A 1 -16.39 -3.22 6.63
CA MET A 1 -15.17 -2.57 6.10
C MET A 1 -15.43 -1.09 6.15
N LEU A 2 -14.49 -0.31 6.69
CA LEU A 2 -14.59 1.15 6.66
C LEU A 2 -14.28 1.64 5.24
N PRO A 3 -14.79 2.83 4.85
CA PRO A 3 -14.42 3.44 3.57
C PRO A 3 -12.90 3.62 3.48
N SER A 4 -12.34 3.30 2.32
CA SER A 4 -10.93 3.58 2.01
C SER A 4 -10.74 5.06 1.71
N GLU A 5 -9.49 5.52 1.76
CA GLU A 5 -9.15 6.90 1.38
C GLU A 5 -9.63 7.21 -0.05
N ARG A 6 -9.48 6.25 -0.97
CA ARG A 6 -9.95 6.38 -2.35
C ARG A 6 -11.47 6.56 -2.43
N ASP A 7 -12.24 5.84 -1.61
CA ASP A 7 -13.69 6.01 -1.56
C ASP A 7 -14.05 7.44 -1.12
N VAL A 8 -13.30 8.00 -0.16
CA VAL A 8 -13.50 9.38 0.31
C VAL A 8 -13.11 10.39 -0.78
N GLU A 9 -11.97 10.21 -1.45
CA GLU A 9 -11.50 11.11 -2.53
C GLU A 9 -12.52 11.29 -3.67
N GLU A 10 -13.26 10.23 -4.02
CA GLU A 10 -14.23 10.26 -5.11
C GLU A 10 -15.40 11.22 -4.83
N HIS A 11 -15.65 11.53 -3.55
CA HIS A 11 -16.76 12.39 -3.11
C HIS A 11 -16.34 13.84 -2.80
N LEU A 12 -15.06 14.17 -2.93
CA LEU A 12 -14.54 15.52 -2.65
C LEU A 12 -14.21 16.24 -3.95
N ASP A 13 -14.57 17.50 -4.12
CA ASP A 13 -14.20 18.27 -5.32
C ASP A 13 -12.70 18.58 -5.37
N GLU A 14 -12.14 18.97 -4.22
CA GLU A 14 -10.71 19.23 -4.01
C GLU A 14 -10.20 18.39 -2.83
N VAL A 15 -9.16 17.59 -3.08
CA VAL A 15 -8.63 16.58 -2.15
C VAL A 15 -7.38 17.10 -1.45
N ASP A 16 -7.47 17.20 -0.13
CA ASP A 16 -6.33 17.31 0.77
C ASP A 16 -6.03 15.91 1.35
N MET A 17 -5.04 15.22 0.78
CA MET A 17 -4.77 13.81 1.09
C MET A 17 -4.45 13.60 2.58
N GLN A 18 -3.76 14.55 3.21
CA GLN A 18 -3.39 14.45 4.62
C GLN A 18 -4.64 14.48 5.51
N LYS A 19 -5.62 15.34 5.18
CA LYS A 19 -6.91 15.37 5.88
C LYS A 19 -7.71 14.10 5.65
N VAL A 20 -7.71 13.56 4.42
CA VAL A 20 -8.41 12.30 4.11
C VAL A 20 -7.81 11.14 4.91
N VAL A 21 -6.49 10.95 4.87
CA VAL A 21 -5.79 9.93 5.67
C VAL A 21 -6.14 10.11 7.16
N SER A 22 -5.98 11.32 7.69
CA SER A 22 -6.25 11.60 9.10
C SER A 22 -7.70 11.30 9.48
N ALA A 23 -8.67 11.58 8.63
CA ALA A 23 -10.09 11.29 8.90
C ALA A 23 -10.36 9.77 8.89
N CYS A 24 -9.79 9.04 7.93
CA CYS A 24 -9.89 7.58 7.84
C CYS A 24 -9.25 6.88 9.05
N ASP A 25 -8.08 7.35 9.48
CA ASP A 25 -7.38 6.83 10.66
C ASP A 25 -8.18 7.13 11.94
N GLN A 26 -8.69 8.35 12.10
CA GLN A 26 -9.53 8.73 13.24
C GLN A 26 -10.84 7.93 13.32
N LEU A 27 -11.49 7.69 12.18
CA LEU A 27 -12.69 6.85 12.13
C LEU A 27 -12.36 5.42 12.56
N SER A 28 -11.28 4.85 12.03
CA SER A 28 -10.82 3.50 12.37
C SER A 28 -10.54 3.36 13.87
N LEU A 29 -9.80 4.31 14.43
CA LEU A 29 -9.49 4.36 15.86
C LEU A 29 -10.74 4.53 16.73
N SER A 30 -11.68 5.38 16.32
CA SER A 30 -12.92 5.62 17.07
C SER A 30 -13.81 4.37 17.11
N VAL A 31 -13.93 3.67 15.97
CA VAL A 31 -14.64 2.40 15.88
C VAL A 31 -13.95 1.34 16.72
N ALA A 32 -12.63 1.24 16.66
CA ALA A 32 -11.86 0.28 17.45
C ALA A 32 -12.06 0.50 18.95
N ARG A 33 -11.98 1.75 19.43
CA ARG A 33 -12.19 2.10 20.85
C ARG A 33 -13.61 1.78 21.32
N TYR A 34 -14.60 2.14 20.51
CA TYR A 34 -16.00 1.94 20.90
C TYR A 34 -16.39 0.45 20.92
N LEU A 35 -15.82 -0.36 20.02
CA LEU A 35 -16.16 -1.77 19.85
C LEU A 35 -15.10 -2.74 20.37
N GLU A 36 -14.10 -2.27 21.11
CA GLU A 36 -12.91 -3.04 21.48
C GLU A 36 -13.25 -4.44 22.04
N GLN A 37 -14.11 -4.49 23.06
CA GLN A 37 -14.51 -5.74 23.70
C GLN A 37 -15.27 -6.68 22.75
N ASP A 38 -16.11 -6.13 21.87
CA ASP A 38 -16.86 -6.92 20.89
C ASP A 38 -15.95 -7.44 19.78
N LEU A 39 -15.03 -6.59 19.28
CA LEU A 39 -14.02 -6.96 18.30
C LEU A 39 -13.13 -8.08 18.82
N LEU A 40 -12.66 -7.98 20.06
CA LEU A 40 -11.84 -9.02 20.70
C LEU A 40 -12.62 -10.32 20.85
N ARG A 41 -13.88 -10.25 21.31
CA ARG A 41 -14.75 -11.43 21.44
C ARG A 41 -14.98 -12.12 20.09
N ILE A 42 -15.27 -11.35 19.04
CA ILE A 42 -15.49 -11.88 17.69
C ILE A 42 -14.20 -12.46 17.12
N TYR A 43 -13.07 -11.78 17.29
CA TYR A 43 -11.76 -12.29 16.88
C TYR A 43 -11.46 -13.65 17.49
N GLN A 44 -11.67 -13.78 18.80
CA GLN A 44 -11.46 -15.04 19.54
C GLN A 44 -12.44 -16.12 19.11
N ALA A 45 -13.71 -15.79 18.91
CA ALA A 45 -14.73 -16.73 18.42
C ALA A 45 -14.44 -17.22 16.99
N CYS A 46 -13.75 -16.39 16.19
CA CYS A 46 -13.31 -16.80 14.87
C CYS A 46 -12.11 -17.75 14.92
N TYR A 47 -11.32 -17.81 15.99
CA TYR A 47 -10.14 -18.67 16.04
C TYR A 47 -10.50 -20.16 16.01
N ARG A 48 -9.72 -20.95 15.24
CA ARG A 48 -9.78 -22.42 15.23
C ARG A 48 -8.38 -23.02 15.14
N GLU A 49 -8.19 -24.16 15.79
CA GLU A 49 -6.98 -24.97 15.68
C GLU A 49 -7.10 -26.08 14.62
N ASP A 50 -8.26 -26.23 14.00
CA ASP A 50 -8.54 -27.26 13.00
C ASP A 50 -7.73 -27.04 11.70
N GLU A 51 -7.48 -28.12 10.95
CA GLU A 51 -6.84 -28.06 9.63
C GLU A 51 -7.56 -27.10 8.67
N TYR A 52 -6.78 -26.44 7.80
CA TYR A 52 -7.31 -25.54 6.80
C TYR A 52 -8.35 -26.22 5.90
N ARG A 53 -9.50 -25.56 5.75
CA ARG A 53 -10.57 -25.97 4.83
C ARG A 53 -10.91 -24.84 3.88
N TYR A 54 -11.09 -25.21 2.61
CA TYR A 54 -11.59 -24.31 1.58
C TYR A 54 -13.13 -24.42 1.52
N SER A 55 -13.82 -23.47 2.17
CA SER A 55 -15.26 -23.27 2.05
C SER A 55 -15.58 -21.77 2.13
N THR A 56 -16.75 -21.38 1.64
CA THR A 56 -17.23 -20.00 1.72
C THR A 56 -17.34 -19.50 3.16
N GLU A 57 -17.80 -20.36 4.07
CA GLU A 57 -17.92 -20.08 5.50
C GLU A 57 -16.54 -19.83 6.14
N GLU A 58 -15.56 -20.69 5.85
CA GLU A 58 -14.21 -20.56 6.38
C GLU A 58 -13.48 -19.33 5.83
N MET A 59 -13.72 -18.98 4.56
CA MET A 59 -13.23 -17.74 3.98
C MET A 59 -13.84 -16.50 4.65
N ALA A 60 -15.16 -16.50 4.90
CA ALA A 60 -15.85 -15.42 5.59
C ALA A 60 -15.35 -15.27 7.04
N ARG A 61 -15.15 -16.38 7.75
CA ARG A 61 -14.58 -16.41 9.11
C ARG A 61 -13.19 -15.79 9.15
N ARG A 62 -12.25 -16.25 8.32
CA ARG A 62 -10.88 -15.69 8.26
C ARG A 62 -10.90 -14.21 7.90
N ARG A 63 -11.78 -13.79 6.98
CA ARG A 63 -11.96 -12.38 6.64
C ARG A 63 -12.42 -11.57 7.84
N LEU A 64 -13.42 -12.05 8.58
CA LEU A 64 -13.92 -11.38 9.78
C LEU A 64 -12.85 -11.29 10.88
N GLN A 65 -12.13 -12.39 11.13
CA GLN A 65 -10.99 -12.43 12.06
C GLN A 65 -9.95 -11.36 11.72
N ASN A 66 -9.52 -11.30 10.45
CA ASN A 66 -8.53 -10.33 9.99
C ASN A 66 -9.01 -8.88 10.11
N VAL A 67 -10.29 -8.60 9.86
CA VAL A 67 -10.86 -7.26 10.03
C VAL A 67 -10.88 -6.87 11.50
N CYS A 68 -11.27 -7.77 12.40
CA CYS A 68 -11.25 -7.50 13.84
C CYS A 68 -9.83 -7.21 14.31
N LEU A 69 -8.86 -8.03 13.89
CA LEU A 69 -7.46 -7.84 14.26
C LEU A 69 -6.90 -6.51 13.76
N GLN A 70 -7.20 -6.13 12.51
CA GLN A 70 -6.77 -4.84 11.94
C GLN A 70 -7.35 -3.64 12.68
N LEU A 71 -8.60 -3.72 13.15
CA LEU A 71 -9.20 -2.67 13.96
C LEU A 71 -8.57 -2.62 15.35
N LEU A 72 -8.43 -3.77 16.01
CA LEU A 72 -7.82 -3.86 17.35
C LEU A 72 -6.38 -3.30 17.35
N THR A 73 -5.57 -3.60 16.35
CA THR A 73 -4.19 -3.06 16.29
C THR A 73 -4.12 -1.56 16.04
N THR A 74 -5.22 -0.90 15.66
CA THR A 74 -5.26 0.59 15.60
C THR A 74 -5.25 1.23 16.98
N LEU A 75 -5.63 0.50 18.05
CA LEU A 75 -5.53 0.96 19.44
C LEU A 75 -4.07 1.09 19.89
N ASP A 76 -3.17 0.43 19.17
CA ASP A 76 -1.72 0.50 19.34
C ASP A 76 -1.21 0.02 20.71
N GLU A 77 -1.89 -0.98 21.26
CA GLU A 77 -1.54 -1.62 22.53
C GLU A 77 -0.72 -2.90 22.30
N ASP A 78 0.23 -3.17 23.20
CA ASP A 78 1.14 -4.31 23.10
C ASP A 78 0.41 -5.65 23.05
N GLU A 79 -0.76 -5.77 23.70
CA GLU A 79 -1.53 -7.01 23.66
C GLU A 79 -2.03 -7.34 22.26
N TYR A 80 -2.47 -6.35 21.48
CA TYR A 80 -2.98 -6.53 20.13
C TYR A 80 -1.85 -6.74 19.12
N ARG A 81 -0.69 -6.11 19.34
CA ARG A 81 0.53 -6.40 18.56
C ARG A 81 0.97 -7.85 18.75
N ARG A 82 1.04 -8.32 20.01
CA ARG A 82 1.32 -9.72 20.35
C ARG A 82 0.26 -10.68 19.80
N LEU A 83 -1.00 -10.27 19.79
CA LEU A 83 -2.09 -11.06 19.21
C LEU A 83 -1.89 -11.27 17.70
N ALA A 84 -1.48 -10.22 16.97
CA ALA A 84 -1.17 -10.30 15.56
C ALA A 84 0.06 -11.18 15.29
N LEU A 85 1.14 -11.02 16.05
CA LEU A 85 2.31 -11.91 15.96
C LEU A 85 1.93 -13.37 16.23
N LYS A 86 1.09 -13.64 17.23
CA LYS A 86 0.58 -14.99 17.53
C LYS A 86 -0.21 -15.56 16.35
N GLN A 87 -1.04 -14.75 15.70
CA GLN A 87 -1.75 -15.17 14.49
C GLN A 87 -0.76 -15.51 13.37
N PHE A 88 0.27 -14.67 13.14
CA PHE A 88 1.28 -14.92 12.12
C PHE A 88 2.01 -16.25 12.33
N VAL A 89 2.46 -16.51 13.55
CA VAL A 89 3.20 -17.74 13.91
C VAL A 89 2.33 -18.99 13.78
N ARG A 90 1.05 -18.90 14.14
CA ARG A 90 0.11 -20.04 14.11
C ARG A 90 -0.58 -20.23 12.75
N ALA A 91 -0.45 -19.28 11.84
CA ALA A 91 -1.18 -19.30 10.58
C ALA A 91 -0.86 -20.56 9.77
N SER A 92 -1.91 -21.28 9.36
CA SER A 92 -1.79 -22.49 8.53
C SER A 92 -1.86 -22.19 7.03
N ASN A 93 -2.17 -20.94 6.67
CA ASN A 93 -2.40 -20.53 5.30
C ASN A 93 -2.02 -19.05 5.07
N MET A 94 -1.82 -18.70 3.80
CA MET A 94 -1.40 -17.36 3.39
C MET A 94 -2.41 -16.25 3.76
N THR A 95 -3.71 -16.56 3.89
CA THR A 95 -4.73 -15.55 4.25
C THR A 95 -4.57 -15.08 5.70
N GLU A 96 -4.24 -15.99 6.60
CA GLU A 96 -3.99 -15.69 8.02
C GLU A 96 -2.65 -14.97 8.20
N GLN A 97 -1.58 -15.44 7.55
CA GLN A 97 -0.26 -14.78 7.59
C GLN A 97 -0.35 -13.34 7.06
N ALA A 98 -0.94 -13.15 5.88
CA ALA A 98 -1.11 -11.83 5.30
C ALA A 98 -2.04 -10.93 6.14
N GLY A 99 -3.04 -11.50 6.80
CA GLY A 99 -3.92 -10.78 7.72
C GLY A 99 -3.16 -10.21 8.92
N ALA A 100 -2.30 -11.02 9.52
CA ALA A 100 -1.46 -10.64 10.65
C ALA A 100 -0.43 -9.57 10.26
N ILE A 101 0.26 -9.72 9.12
CA ILE A 101 1.19 -8.69 8.61
C ILE A 101 0.45 -7.37 8.42
N ARG A 102 -0.72 -7.39 7.77
CA ARG A 102 -1.51 -6.17 7.53
C ARG A 102 -1.95 -5.49 8.83
N ALA A 103 -2.25 -6.24 9.88
CA ALA A 103 -2.60 -5.67 11.17
C ALA A 103 -1.44 -4.92 11.83
N LEU A 104 -0.19 -5.37 11.61
CA LEU A 104 1.02 -4.74 12.15
C LEU A 104 1.61 -3.69 11.20
N LEU A 105 1.21 -3.67 9.94
CA LEU A 105 1.94 -3.00 8.87
C LEU A 105 2.15 -1.50 9.09
N HIS A 106 1.18 -0.85 9.73
CA HIS A 106 1.17 0.59 9.94
C HIS A 106 1.72 1.00 11.31
N ARG A 107 2.28 0.09 12.10
CA ARG A 107 2.76 0.32 13.46
C ARG A 107 4.28 0.22 13.54
N GLU A 108 4.92 1.20 14.16
CA GLU A 108 6.35 1.14 14.48
C GLU A 108 6.54 0.28 15.74
N CYS A 109 6.77 -1.02 15.53
CA CYS A 109 6.94 -2.00 16.61
C CYS A 109 7.82 -3.17 16.17
N ASP A 110 8.43 -3.84 17.14
CA ASP A 110 9.32 -4.99 16.90
C ASP A 110 8.57 -6.14 16.23
N GLU A 111 7.30 -6.36 16.57
CA GLU A 111 6.48 -7.41 15.96
C GLU A 111 6.32 -7.21 14.44
N ARG A 112 6.24 -5.96 13.96
CA ARG A 112 6.18 -5.66 12.53
C ARG A 112 7.44 -6.13 11.83
N GLU A 113 8.60 -5.78 12.36
CA GLU A 113 9.90 -6.19 11.79
C GLU A 113 10.07 -7.71 11.84
N GLN A 114 9.65 -8.34 12.93
CA GLN A 114 9.69 -9.79 13.08
C GLN A 114 8.83 -10.51 12.03
N VAL A 115 7.59 -10.09 11.80
CA VAL A 115 6.72 -10.74 10.80
C VAL A 115 7.20 -10.49 9.37
N LEU A 116 7.73 -9.29 9.06
CA LEU A 116 8.25 -8.97 7.73
C LEU A 116 9.52 -9.77 7.42
N SER A 117 10.45 -9.85 8.37
CA SER A 117 11.70 -10.62 8.20
C SER A 117 11.42 -12.13 8.13
N SER A 118 10.54 -12.65 9.01
CA SER A 118 10.17 -14.06 8.99
C SER A 118 9.47 -14.45 7.68
N PHE A 119 8.59 -13.59 7.15
CA PHE A 119 7.91 -13.83 5.88
C PHE A 119 8.88 -13.86 4.71
N GLU A 120 9.83 -12.93 4.65
CA GLU A 120 10.89 -12.93 3.64
C GLU A 120 11.73 -14.21 3.68
N GLN A 121 12.22 -14.57 4.87
CA GLN A 121 13.04 -15.77 5.04
C GLN A 121 12.28 -17.03 4.61
N GLN A 122 11.02 -17.16 5.05
CA GLN A 122 10.16 -18.29 4.73
C GLN A 122 9.92 -18.41 3.22
N TRP A 123 9.69 -17.29 2.53
CA TRP A 123 9.19 -17.28 1.15
C TRP A 123 10.20 -16.82 0.11
N SER A 124 11.46 -16.59 0.46
CA SER A 124 12.51 -16.12 -0.46
C SER A 124 12.69 -16.98 -1.72
N HIS A 125 12.32 -18.25 -1.66
CA HIS A 125 12.36 -19.20 -2.77
C HIS A 125 11.14 -19.10 -3.72
N ASP A 126 10.06 -18.43 -3.32
CA ASP A 126 8.83 -18.26 -4.10
C ASP A 126 8.69 -16.80 -4.59
N PRO A 127 9.00 -16.53 -5.87
CA PRO A 127 8.92 -15.18 -6.42
C PRO A 127 7.53 -14.56 -6.35
N LEU A 128 6.45 -15.34 -6.48
CA LEU A 128 5.09 -14.82 -6.47
C LEU A 128 4.68 -14.40 -5.05
N VAL A 129 5.07 -15.18 -4.05
CA VAL A 129 4.82 -14.81 -2.65
C VAL A 129 5.63 -13.59 -2.24
N MET A 130 6.88 -13.47 -2.73
CA MET A 130 7.70 -12.28 -2.48
C MET A 130 7.15 -11.00 -3.11
N GLU A 131 6.29 -11.07 -4.13
CA GLU A 131 5.54 -9.89 -4.59
C GLU A 131 4.61 -9.35 -3.49
N LYS A 132 3.99 -10.22 -2.68
CA LYS A 132 3.19 -9.78 -1.52
C LYS A 132 4.05 -9.08 -0.49
N TRP A 133 5.26 -9.59 -0.26
CA TRP A 133 6.19 -9.01 0.69
C TRP A 133 6.60 -7.59 0.29
N PHE A 134 6.99 -7.37 -0.98
CA PHE A 134 7.25 -6.03 -1.50
C PHE A 134 6.02 -5.11 -1.37
N ALA A 135 4.83 -5.64 -1.67
CA ALA A 135 3.59 -4.89 -1.56
C ALA A 135 3.27 -4.50 -0.11
N PHE A 136 3.53 -5.36 0.88
CA PHE A 136 3.35 -5.01 2.29
C PHE A 136 4.24 -3.81 2.64
N GLN A 137 5.54 -3.90 2.35
CA GLN A 137 6.51 -2.83 2.61
C GLN A 137 6.06 -1.49 1.98
N ALA A 138 5.61 -1.51 0.72
CA ALA A 138 5.15 -0.33 0.00
C ALA A 138 3.79 0.24 0.45
N LEU A 139 2.92 -0.58 1.07
CA LEU A 139 1.64 -0.15 1.65
C LEU A 139 1.76 0.45 3.05
N SER A 140 2.92 0.32 3.70
CA SER A 140 3.08 0.78 5.08
C SER A 140 2.85 2.29 5.22
N ARG A 141 2.47 2.71 6.42
CA ARG A 141 2.22 4.11 6.78
C ARG A 141 3.21 4.64 7.82
N VAL A 142 4.22 3.83 8.17
CA VAL A 142 5.29 4.28 9.07
C VAL A 142 6.17 5.32 8.35
N PRO A 143 6.90 6.16 9.07
CA PRO A 143 7.87 7.08 8.47
C PRO A 143 8.93 6.34 7.63
N GLY A 144 9.44 6.98 6.57
CA GLY A 144 10.55 6.44 5.75
C GLY A 144 10.15 5.36 4.74
N VAL A 145 8.87 5.26 4.36
CA VAL A 145 8.40 4.27 3.37
C VAL A 145 9.07 4.46 2.01
N LEU A 146 9.30 5.70 1.57
CA LEU A 146 9.96 5.96 0.29
C LEU A 146 11.42 5.46 0.29
N GLU A 147 12.15 5.72 1.37
CA GLU A 147 13.54 5.28 1.58
C GLU A 147 13.61 3.76 1.60
N ASN A 148 12.67 3.11 2.30
CA ASN A 148 12.55 1.66 2.30
C ASN A 148 12.25 1.12 0.89
N VAL A 149 11.31 1.73 0.15
CA VAL A 149 11.00 1.33 -1.23
C VAL A 149 12.23 1.46 -2.14
N LYS A 150 12.98 2.56 -2.04
CA LYS A 150 14.24 2.77 -2.78
C LYS A 150 15.28 1.70 -2.42
N SER A 151 15.42 1.36 -1.14
CA SER A 151 16.31 0.28 -0.68
C SER A 151 15.90 -1.07 -1.27
N LEU A 152 14.60 -1.39 -1.26
CA LEU A 152 14.05 -2.64 -1.79
C LEU A 152 14.20 -2.80 -3.30
N MET A 153 14.41 -1.72 -4.05
CA MET A 153 14.78 -1.82 -5.46
C MET A 153 16.16 -2.46 -5.68
N GLY A 154 17.02 -2.45 -4.67
CA GLY A 154 18.30 -3.17 -4.66
C GLY A 154 18.20 -4.62 -4.17
N HIS A 155 17.02 -5.07 -3.75
CA HIS A 155 16.84 -6.42 -3.21
C HIS A 155 17.09 -7.50 -4.29
N PRO A 156 17.77 -8.63 -4.00
CA PRO A 156 18.08 -9.66 -5.00
C PRO A 156 16.87 -10.25 -5.74
N LEU A 157 15.69 -10.24 -5.11
CA LEU A 157 14.44 -10.73 -5.70
C LEU A 157 13.60 -9.65 -6.38
N PHE A 158 14.11 -8.41 -6.46
CA PHE A 158 13.52 -7.33 -7.22
C PHE A 158 14.25 -7.15 -8.56
N SER A 159 13.49 -6.87 -9.61
CA SER A 159 14.05 -6.47 -10.89
C SER A 159 13.11 -5.50 -11.61
N LEU A 160 13.66 -4.38 -12.05
CA LEU A 160 12.92 -3.38 -12.83
C LEU A 160 12.46 -3.91 -14.20
N GLN A 161 13.09 -4.98 -14.70
CA GLN A 161 12.69 -5.65 -15.95
C GLN A 161 11.45 -6.54 -15.77
N ASN A 162 11.11 -6.94 -14.54
CA ASN A 162 9.96 -7.78 -14.25
C ASN A 162 8.73 -6.91 -13.94
N PRO A 163 7.70 -6.88 -14.82
CA PRO A 163 6.52 -6.03 -14.62
C PRO A 163 5.75 -6.33 -13.34
N ASN A 164 5.75 -7.57 -12.86
CA ASN A 164 5.05 -7.94 -11.63
C ASN A 164 5.78 -7.40 -10.40
N LYS A 165 7.12 -7.41 -10.39
CA LYS A 165 7.93 -6.83 -9.30
C LYS A 165 7.79 -5.31 -9.27
N VAL A 166 7.83 -4.66 -10.43
CA VAL A 166 7.55 -3.22 -10.55
C VAL A 166 6.18 -2.87 -10.00
N ARG A 167 5.14 -3.63 -10.38
CA ARG A 167 3.78 -3.43 -9.87
C ARG A 167 3.70 -3.63 -8.36
N ALA A 168 4.32 -4.69 -7.86
CA ALA A 168 4.28 -5.09 -6.45
C ALA A 168 4.96 -4.09 -5.51
N LEU A 169 6.01 -3.40 -5.96
CA LEU A 169 6.73 -2.42 -5.15
C LEU A 169 6.35 -0.97 -5.52
N ILE A 170 6.73 -0.53 -6.72
CA ILE A 170 6.61 0.87 -7.17
C ILE A 170 5.14 1.20 -7.47
N GLY A 171 4.42 0.29 -8.13
CA GLY A 171 3.00 0.47 -8.41
C GLY A 171 2.17 0.58 -7.13
N VAL A 172 2.43 -0.29 -6.16
CA VAL A 172 1.79 -0.24 -4.83
C VAL A 172 2.17 1.04 -4.09
N PHE A 173 3.44 1.45 -4.10
CA PHE A 173 3.88 2.72 -3.52
C PHE A 173 3.13 3.91 -4.11
N SER A 174 2.94 3.96 -5.44
CA SER A 174 2.21 5.05 -6.11
C SER A 174 0.72 5.12 -5.75
N GLY A 175 0.17 4.06 -5.13
CA GLY A 175 -1.18 4.03 -4.58
C GLY A 175 -1.24 4.20 -3.06
N ASN A 176 -0.10 4.39 -2.39
CA ASN A 176 -0.04 4.61 -0.94
C ASN A 176 -0.30 6.09 -0.64
N PRO A 177 -1.45 6.46 -0.06
CA PRO A 177 -1.82 7.86 0.09
C PRO A 177 -0.91 8.65 1.04
N CYS A 178 -0.32 7.99 2.04
CA CYS A 178 0.55 8.65 3.00
C CYS A 178 1.91 8.98 2.40
N ALA A 179 2.54 8.01 1.75
CA ALA A 179 3.92 8.13 1.27
C ALA A 179 4.01 8.76 -0.14
N PHE A 180 3.03 8.52 -1.02
CA PHE A 180 3.05 9.09 -2.37
C PHE A 180 2.75 10.59 -2.36
N HIS A 181 1.82 11.02 -1.50
CA HIS A 181 1.37 12.40 -1.40
C HIS A 181 2.04 13.19 -0.28
N GLU A 182 3.26 12.83 0.11
CA GLU A 182 4.03 13.66 1.05
C GLU A 182 4.17 15.11 0.51
N PRO A 183 4.02 16.14 1.37
CA PRO A 183 3.97 17.53 0.90
C PRO A 183 5.21 18.02 0.19
N ASP A 184 6.36 17.40 0.43
CA ASP A 184 7.63 17.74 -0.21
C ASP A 184 7.67 17.33 -1.70
N GLY A 185 6.77 16.43 -2.13
CA GLY A 185 6.68 15.89 -3.48
C GLY A 185 7.71 14.82 -3.83
N SER A 186 8.43 14.30 -2.85
CA SER A 186 9.45 13.26 -3.03
C SER A 186 8.86 12.00 -3.67
N GLY A 187 7.65 11.60 -3.27
CA GLY A 187 6.92 10.47 -3.86
C GLY A 187 6.62 10.66 -5.35
N TYR A 188 6.18 11.86 -5.76
CA TYR A 188 5.94 12.18 -7.17
C TYR A 188 7.24 12.16 -7.99
N ALA A 189 8.29 12.78 -7.47
CA ALA A 189 9.59 12.85 -8.14
C ALA A 189 10.19 11.45 -8.34
N PHE A 190 10.08 10.59 -7.32
CA PHE A 190 10.49 9.19 -7.41
C PHE A 190 9.71 8.44 -8.49
N VAL A 191 8.38 8.54 -8.50
CA VAL A 191 7.56 7.86 -9.51
C VAL A 191 7.89 8.35 -10.92
N ALA A 192 8.11 9.66 -11.11
CA ALA A 192 8.51 10.21 -12.40
C ALA A 192 9.86 9.68 -12.89
N GLU A 193 10.83 9.54 -11.99
CA GLU A 193 12.12 8.89 -12.30
C GLU A 193 11.91 7.44 -12.74
N GLN A 194 11.06 6.69 -12.02
CA GLN A 194 10.77 5.29 -12.38
C GLN A 194 10.03 5.18 -13.71
N VAL A 195 9.11 6.10 -14.03
CA VAL A 195 8.44 6.16 -15.35
C VAL A 195 9.49 6.31 -16.45
N LEU A 196 10.43 7.24 -16.32
CA LEU A 196 11.47 7.48 -17.32
C LEU A 196 12.45 6.31 -17.47
N ALA A 197 12.79 5.65 -16.36
CA ALA A 197 13.62 4.45 -16.38
C ALA A 197 12.90 3.28 -17.07
N LEU A 198 11.62 3.07 -16.74
CA LEU A 198 10.78 2.03 -17.30
C LEU A 198 10.42 2.29 -18.76
N ASP A 199 10.33 3.54 -19.21
CA ASP A 199 9.95 3.88 -20.57
C ASP A 199 10.88 3.22 -21.62
N LYS A 200 12.17 3.16 -21.30
CA LYS A 200 13.19 2.51 -22.15
C LYS A 200 13.10 0.99 -22.16
N LEU A 201 12.57 0.38 -21.09
CA LEU A 201 12.54 -1.06 -20.88
C LEU A 201 11.20 -1.68 -21.28
N ASN A 202 10.12 -1.00 -20.90
CA ASN A 202 8.75 -1.43 -21.07
C ASN A 202 7.79 -0.20 -21.03
N PRO A 203 7.58 0.47 -22.18
CA PRO A 203 6.68 1.61 -22.34
C PRO A 203 5.28 1.41 -21.73
N GLN A 204 4.72 0.19 -21.82
CA GLN A 204 3.38 -0.10 -21.31
C GLN A 204 3.31 -0.14 -19.78
N VAL A 205 4.39 -0.55 -19.12
CA VAL A 205 4.47 -0.51 -17.66
C VAL A 205 4.72 0.92 -17.20
N ALA A 206 5.59 1.65 -17.90
CA ALA A 206 5.84 3.07 -17.65
C ALA A 206 4.56 3.91 -17.76
N SER A 207 3.79 3.73 -18.84
CA SER A 207 2.55 4.47 -19.08
C SER A 207 1.49 4.15 -18.03
N ARG A 208 1.39 2.90 -17.58
CA ARG A 208 0.52 2.51 -16.45
C ARG A 208 0.95 3.17 -15.14
N LEU A 209 2.24 3.26 -14.86
CA LEU A 209 2.74 3.92 -13.65
C LEU A 209 2.51 5.44 -13.70
N ALA A 210 2.72 6.07 -14.87
CA ALA A 210 2.48 7.51 -15.07
C ALA A 210 1.04 7.95 -14.77
N ARG A 211 0.06 7.03 -14.89
CA ARG A 211 -1.35 7.30 -14.54
C ARG A 211 -1.57 7.74 -13.10
N SER A 212 -0.68 7.35 -12.17
CA SER A 212 -0.74 7.80 -10.77
C SER A 212 -0.62 9.33 -10.63
N LEU A 213 0.07 10.00 -11.55
CA LEU A 213 0.26 11.46 -11.54
C LEU A 213 -0.88 12.21 -12.23
N MET A 214 -1.75 11.53 -13.00
CA MET A 214 -2.72 12.20 -13.87
C MET A 214 -3.84 12.92 -13.14
N ARG A 215 -4.18 12.49 -11.91
CA ARG A 215 -5.28 13.06 -11.11
C ARG A 215 -4.88 14.36 -10.40
N TRP A 216 -3.76 14.98 -10.78
CA TRP A 216 -3.20 16.17 -10.13
C TRP A 216 -4.21 17.31 -9.89
N ARG A 217 -5.15 17.54 -10.82
CA ARG A 217 -6.21 18.57 -10.69
C ARG A 217 -7.15 18.34 -9.50
N LYS A 218 -7.35 17.08 -9.10
CA LYS A 218 -8.22 16.69 -8.00
C LYS A 218 -7.66 17.10 -6.64
N TYR A 219 -6.33 17.24 -6.53
CA TYR A 219 -5.68 17.53 -5.26
C TYR A 219 -5.55 19.03 -5.01
N SER A 220 -5.45 19.42 -3.75
CA SER A 220 -5.13 20.79 -3.33
C SER A 220 -3.63 21.09 -3.48
N THR A 221 -3.27 22.37 -3.37
CA THR A 221 -1.87 22.81 -3.28
C THR A 221 -1.30 22.42 -1.91
N PRO A 222 -0.04 21.92 -1.80
CA PRO A 222 1.01 21.90 -2.83
C PRO A 222 1.02 20.67 -3.76
N CYS A 223 0.26 19.61 -3.44
CA CYS A 223 0.28 18.35 -4.19
C CYS A 223 -0.04 18.54 -5.66
N ARG A 224 -1.06 19.34 -5.98
CA ARG A 224 -1.43 19.71 -7.35
C ARG A 224 -0.24 20.17 -8.19
N HIS A 225 0.49 21.17 -7.70
CA HIS A 225 1.61 21.77 -8.42
C HIS A 225 2.77 20.78 -8.57
N LYS A 226 3.09 20.03 -7.52
CA LYS A 226 4.21 19.08 -7.53
C LYS A 226 3.97 17.91 -8.48
N MET A 227 2.74 17.40 -8.56
CA MET A 227 2.36 16.38 -9.54
C MET A 227 2.41 16.93 -10.96
N HIS A 228 1.91 18.15 -11.18
CA HIS A 228 1.97 18.83 -12.47
C HIS A 228 3.40 19.01 -12.98
N GLU A 229 4.29 19.51 -12.11
CA GLU A 229 5.71 19.71 -12.42
C GLU A 229 6.37 18.40 -12.87
N GLN A 230 6.04 17.27 -12.22
CA GLN A 230 6.58 15.97 -12.63
C GLN A 230 6.02 15.50 -13.98
N LEU A 231 4.75 15.79 -14.30
CA LEU A 231 4.19 15.51 -15.63
C LEU A 231 4.90 16.34 -16.71
N GLU A 232 5.13 17.63 -16.46
CA GLU A 232 5.90 18.50 -17.38
C GLU A 232 7.33 17.98 -17.58
N ARG A 233 7.99 17.55 -16.50
CA ARG A 233 9.33 16.95 -16.56
C ARG A 233 9.33 15.68 -17.42
N ILE A 234 8.33 14.81 -17.30
CA ILE A 234 8.24 13.60 -18.12
C ILE A 234 8.01 13.98 -19.58
N ALA A 235 7.08 14.90 -19.87
CA ALA A 235 6.76 15.35 -21.22
C ALA A 235 7.98 15.97 -21.94
N ALA A 236 8.83 16.69 -21.21
CA ALA A 236 10.05 17.30 -21.73
C ALA A 236 11.20 16.32 -21.97
N HIS A 237 11.08 15.05 -21.54
CA HIS A 237 12.15 14.08 -21.67
C HIS A 237 12.34 13.67 -23.15
N ARG A 238 13.61 13.68 -23.60
CA ARG A 238 13.94 13.30 -24.98
C ARG A 238 13.70 11.80 -25.22
N ASN A 239 13.25 11.45 -26.43
CA ASN A 239 12.99 10.06 -26.83
C ASN A 239 11.96 9.34 -25.95
N LEU A 240 10.98 10.07 -25.42
CA LEU A 240 9.85 9.49 -24.71
C LEU A 240 9.04 8.58 -25.66
N SER A 241 8.64 7.40 -25.20
CA SER A 241 7.79 6.52 -26.00
C SER A 241 6.42 7.16 -26.30
N GLY A 242 5.78 6.69 -27.37
CA GLY A 242 4.42 7.10 -27.70
C GLY A 242 3.42 6.81 -26.59
N ASP A 243 3.53 5.63 -25.94
CA ASP A 243 2.67 5.21 -24.83
C ASP A 243 2.71 6.19 -23.65
N VAL A 244 3.90 6.63 -23.24
CA VAL A 244 4.03 7.57 -22.11
C VAL A 244 3.68 8.98 -22.55
N TYR A 245 4.11 9.41 -23.75
CA TYR A 245 3.80 10.73 -24.29
C TYR A 245 2.29 10.98 -24.38
N GLU A 246 1.51 10.01 -24.88
CA GLU A 246 0.06 10.13 -24.96
C GLU A 246 -0.58 10.37 -23.59
N ILE A 247 -0.19 9.56 -22.60
CA ILE A 247 -0.73 9.64 -21.24
C ILE A 247 -0.42 10.97 -20.57
N VAL A 248 0.82 11.44 -20.69
CA VAL A 248 1.27 12.67 -20.04
C VAL A 248 0.69 13.90 -20.74
N SER A 249 0.73 13.95 -22.08
CA SER A 249 0.22 15.09 -22.85
C SER A 249 -1.27 15.31 -22.60
N LYS A 250 -2.07 14.23 -22.65
CA LYS A 250 -3.50 14.29 -22.35
C LYS A 250 -3.79 14.75 -20.93
N SER A 251 -2.89 14.48 -19.99
CA SER A 251 -3.05 14.95 -18.61
C SER A 251 -2.77 16.44 -18.45
N LEU A 252 -1.88 17.01 -19.27
CA LEU A 252 -1.47 18.42 -19.25
C LEU A 252 -2.40 19.32 -20.09
N GLU A 253 -3.14 18.77 -21.05
CA GLU A 253 -4.14 19.52 -21.83
C GLU A 253 -5.14 20.27 -20.94
N PRO A 254 -5.54 21.51 -21.27
CA PRO A 254 -6.54 22.26 -20.52
C PRO A 254 -7.82 21.45 -20.36
N ALA A 255 -8.49 21.56 -19.20
CA ALA A 255 -9.80 20.94 -19.03
C ALA A 255 -10.78 21.53 -20.05
N GLN A 256 -11.42 20.66 -20.84
CA GLN A 256 -12.54 21.02 -21.72
C GLN A 256 -13.79 21.31 -20.90
#